data_AF-A0A8S9PF48-F1
#
_entry.id   AF-A0A8S9PF48-F1
#
_cell.length_a   1.000
_cell.length_b   1.000
_cell.length_c   1.000
_cell.angle_alpha   90.00
_cell.angle_beta   90.00
_cell.angle_gamma   90.00
#
_symmetry.space_group_name_H-M   'P 1'
#
loop_
_entity.id
_entity.type
_entity.pdbx_description
1 polymer ?
#
loop_
_entity_poly.entity_id
_entity_poly.type
_entity_poly.pdbx_seq_one_letter_code
_entity_poly.pdbx_strand_id
1 'polypeptide(L)'
;MKHSSIIAFIFSAIYSLLTAFVLASSSNVGPFYDSTAYTECRAEPEKPLYNGGMLNEKEASVSGGDTLRSVGASYTPAYILHNLTQNTIYCFSIWVKIKAGSASTARVRAKLRSDNATLNCVGSVSAKQGCWSFLKGGFLLDSPSQLSILFFETSNDDGRTQLEVASASLQPFTQEQWKNNQDYFINTARKRAVTIHVAGESGESVEGAVVNVEQIAKDFPIGSAISKTILGNIPYQEWFVKRFDATVFENELKWYATEPHQGKLNYTFADQMISFVRANRIIARGHNIFWEDPKYTPDWVRNLTGEDLRSAVNQRIRSLMTRYRGEFVHWDVSNEMLHFDFYESRLGKNASYELFAAARELDSLATLFLNDFNVVETCSDERSTVDEYITRVRELERYDGGGMRMDGVGLEGHFTRPNVALMRANLDKLATLELPVWLTEIDISSTLDHRTQAIYLEQVLREGFSHPSVNGIILWTALHPNGCYQMCLTDDKFHNLPAGDVVDQKLLEWTTGEVKAKTDDHGTFSFLGFLGEYRVSIMYEGKTVNSSFSLSRDPETKHVRLRI
;
A
#
# COMPACT_ATOMS: atom_id res chain seq x y z
N MET A 1 -23.73 -52.24 14.78
CA MET A 1 -22.66 -51.57 14.02
C MET A 1 -22.96 -51.65 12.52
N LYS A 2 -23.75 -50.71 11.98
CA LYS A 2 -23.88 -50.44 10.52
C LYS A 2 -24.77 -49.23 10.17
N HIS A 3 -24.93 -48.25 11.08
CA HIS A 3 -25.77 -47.06 10.84
C HIS A 3 -25.08 -45.69 11.13
N SER A 4 -23.80 -45.66 11.49
CA SER A 4 -23.09 -44.39 11.76
C SER A 4 -22.30 -43.82 10.59
N SER A 5 -22.26 -44.47 9.43
CA SER A 5 -21.42 -44.04 8.30
C SER A 5 -22.17 -43.25 7.21
N ILE A 6 -23.50 -43.17 7.27
CA ILE A 6 -24.31 -42.45 6.26
C ILE A 6 -24.55 -40.99 6.66
N ILE A 7 -24.57 -40.67 7.95
CA ILE A 7 -24.82 -39.30 8.45
C ILE A 7 -23.57 -38.40 8.28
N ALA A 8 -22.37 -38.97 8.35
CA ALA A 8 -21.12 -38.23 8.13
C ALA A 8 -20.93 -37.77 6.67
N PHE A 9 -21.51 -38.49 5.70
CA PHE A 9 -21.44 -38.12 4.28
C PHE A 9 -22.41 -36.99 3.90
N ILE A 10 -23.51 -36.83 4.63
CA ILE A 10 -24.50 -35.79 4.37
C ILE A 10 -24.05 -34.42 4.93
N PHE A 11 -23.34 -34.40 6.06
CA PHE A 11 -22.80 -33.16 6.63
C PHE A 11 -21.60 -32.59 5.85
N SER A 12 -20.78 -33.43 5.21
CA SER A 12 -19.69 -32.96 4.34
C SER A 12 -20.23 -32.37 3.03
N ALA A 13 -21.34 -32.88 2.51
CA ALA A 13 -21.93 -32.38 1.26
C ALA A 13 -22.59 -31.01 1.43
N ILE A 14 -23.19 -30.72 2.60
CA ILE A 14 -23.87 -29.44 2.87
C ILE A 14 -22.86 -28.32 3.12
N TYR A 15 -21.70 -28.60 3.73
CA TYR A 15 -20.62 -27.62 3.87
C TYR A 15 -19.98 -27.27 2.51
N SER A 16 -19.87 -28.25 1.60
CA SER A 16 -19.46 -28.00 0.21
C SER A 16 -20.49 -27.22 -0.60
N LEU A 17 -21.78 -27.32 -0.27
CA LEU A 17 -22.86 -26.59 -0.94
C LEU A 17 -22.95 -25.11 -0.52
N LEU A 18 -22.58 -24.75 0.71
CA LEU A 18 -22.50 -23.35 1.15
C LEU A 18 -21.25 -22.63 0.62
N THR A 19 -20.13 -23.34 0.39
CA THR A 19 -19.03 -22.82 -0.43
C THR A 19 -19.38 -22.75 -1.92
N ALA A 20 -20.28 -23.61 -2.40
CA ALA A 20 -20.72 -23.61 -3.79
C ALA A 20 -21.77 -22.51 -4.12
N PHE A 21 -22.52 -22.01 -3.13
CA PHE A 21 -23.45 -20.90 -3.36
C PHE A 21 -22.77 -19.52 -3.52
N VAL A 22 -21.45 -19.44 -3.29
CA VAL A 22 -20.61 -18.30 -3.72
C VAL A 22 -19.98 -18.54 -5.10
N LEU A 23 -20.08 -19.75 -5.66
CA LEU A 23 -19.43 -20.14 -6.92
C LEU A 23 -20.38 -20.64 -8.02
N ALA A 24 -21.70 -20.60 -7.79
CA ALA A 24 -22.68 -21.09 -8.76
C ALA A 24 -23.55 -19.96 -9.35
N SER A 25 -22.92 -18.88 -9.81
CA SER A 25 -23.49 -18.01 -10.86
C SER A 25 -22.42 -17.09 -11.46
N SER A 26 -21.52 -17.63 -12.27
CA SER A 26 -21.14 -17.05 -13.57
C SER A 26 -19.95 -17.81 -14.16
N SER A 27 -20.04 -18.11 -15.44
CA SER A 27 -18.90 -18.48 -16.28
C SER A 27 -17.92 -17.30 -16.53
N ASN A 28 -17.87 -16.30 -15.64
CA ASN A 28 -17.13 -15.05 -15.78
C ASN A 28 -16.03 -14.83 -14.72
N VAL A 29 -15.82 -15.76 -13.79
CA VAL A 29 -14.70 -15.65 -12.83
C VAL A 29 -13.41 -15.99 -13.58
N GLY A 30 -12.75 -14.96 -14.12
CA GLY A 30 -11.44 -15.09 -14.77
C GLY A 30 -10.36 -15.59 -13.82
N PRO A 31 -9.08 -15.60 -14.25
CA PRO A 31 -7.99 -16.05 -13.37
C PRO A 31 -7.93 -15.24 -12.08
N PHE A 32 -7.59 -15.90 -10.97
CA PHE A 32 -7.25 -15.23 -9.72
C PHE A 32 -5.84 -14.66 -9.80
N TYR A 33 -5.63 -13.46 -9.26
CA TYR A 33 -4.32 -12.85 -9.15
C TYR A 33 -3.45 -13.61 -8.14
N ASP A 34 -2.27 -14.00 -8.58
CA ASP A 34 -1.23 -14.66 -7.79
C ASP A 34 -0.30 -13.63 -7.14
N SER A 35 -0.47 -13.42 -5.83
CA SER A 35 0.35 -12.53 -5.01
C SER A 35 1.75 -13.08 -4.65
N THR A 36 2.13 -14.27 -5.14
CA THR A 36 3.45 -14.83 -4.85
C THR A 36 4.57 -13.88 -5.28
N ALA A 37 5.51 -13.61 -4.37
CA ALA A 37 6.67 -12.78 -4.60
C ALA A 37 7.88 -13.28 -3.81
N TYR A 38 9.08 -12.98 -4.32
CA TYR A 38 10.35 -13.34 -3.71
C TYR A 38 11.30 -12.15 -3.74
N THR A 39 12.07 -12.02 -2.66
CA THR A 39 13.03 -10.92 -2.46
C THR A 39 14.41 -11.42 -2.04
N GLU A 40 14.53 -12.71 -1.75
CA GLU A 40 15.81 -13.40 -1.58
C GLU A 40 16.12 -14.20 -2.85
N CYS A 41 17.40 -14.23 -3.23
CA CYS A 41 17.79 -14.99 -4.41
C CYS A 41 17.82 -16.50 -4.12
N ARG A 42 17.54 -17.32 -5.14
CA ARG A 42 17.43 -18.78 -5.02
C ARG A 42 18.47 -19.51 -5.85
N ALA A 43 18.83 -20.72 -5.43
CA ALA A 43 19.73 -21.58 -6.19
C ALA A 43 19.11 -22.01 -7.53
N GLU A 44 17.81 -22.32 -7.53
CA GLU A 44 17.01 -22.68 -8.69
C GLU A 44 15.76 -21.79 -8.79
N PRO A 45 15.25 -21.50 -10.00
CA PRO A 45 14.04 -20.72 -10.18
C PRO A 45 12.81 -21.58 -9.88
N GLU A 46 11.77 -20.95 -9.30
CA GLU A 46 10.47 -21.60 -9.18
C GLU A 46 9.78 -21.74 -10.53
N LYS A 47 8.72 -22.55 -10.59
CA LYS A 47 7.86 -22.65 -11.78
C LYS A 47 7.25 -21.29 -12.14
N PRO A 48 6.98 -21.04 -13.44
CA PRO A 48 6.35 -19.78 -13.85
C PRO A 48 4.97 -19.63 -13.21
N LEU A 49 4.66 -18.43 -12.73
CA LEU A 49 3.30 -18.10 -12.29
C LEU A 49 2.33 -18.32 -13.47
N TYR A 50 1.07 -18.67 -13.19
CA TYR A 50 0.06 -18.89 -14.23
C TYR A 50 0.47 -19.89 -15.34
N ASN A 51 1.36 -20.84 -15.03
CA ASN A 51 1.96 -21.74 -16.03
C ASN A 51 2.52 -21.00 -17.26
N GLY A 52 3.08 -19.80 -17.07
CA GLY A 52 3.68 -18.97 -18.11
C GLY A 52 2.71 -18.04 -18.85
N GLY A 53 1.40 -18.20 -18.69
CA GLY A 53 0.41 -17.35 -19.36
C GLY A 53 0.64 -17.24 -20.88
N MET A 54 0.68 -16.03 -21.41
CA MET A 54 0.95 -15.74 -22.83
C MET A 54 2.39 -16.07 -23.29
N LEU A 55 3.28 -16.36 -22.35
CA LEU A 55 4.67 -16.76 -22.59
C LEU A 55 4.88 -18.27 -22.42
N ASN A 56 3.82 -19.05 -22.14
CA ASN A 56 3.93 -20.50 -22.08
C ASN A 56 4.54 -21.05 -23.37
N GLU A 57 5.53 -21.94 -23.25
CA GLU A 57 6.30 -22.54 -24.34
C GLU A 57 7.09 -21.57 -25.24
N LYS A 58 7.08 -20.26 -24.96
CA LYS A 58 7.90 -19.28 -25.69
C LYS A 58 9.28 -19.21 -25.06
N GLU A 59 10.30 -19.68 -25.79
CA GLU A 59 11.69 -19.42 -25.43
C GLU A 59 12.01 -17.94 -25.60
N ALA A 60 12.80 -17.39 -24.67
CA ALA A 60 13.37 -16.07 -24.87
C ALA A 60 14.24 -16.11 -26.14
N SER A 61 14.12 -15.09 -26.99
CA SER A 61 15.03 -14.95 -28.12
C SER A 61 16.41 -14.56 -27.59
N VAL A 62 17.33 -15.54 -27.53
CA VAL A 62 18.69 -15.40 -26.95
C VAL A 62 19.72 -14.98 -28.00
N SER A 63 19.45 -15.23 -29.29
CA SER A 63 20.24 -14.74 -30.41
C SER A 63 19.50 -13.61 -31.10
N GLY A 64 20.22 -12.55 -31.49
CA GLY A 64 19.69 -11.46 -32.32
C GLY A 64 19.34 -11.99 -33.71
N GLY A 65 18.24 -12.75 -33.83
CA GLY A 65 17.71 -13.26 -35.08
C GLY A 65 17.29 -12.13 -36.01
N ASP A 66 17.05 -12.45 -37.28
CA ASP A 66 16.73 -11.46 -38.32
C ASP A 66 15.58 -10.51 -37.94
N THR A 67 14.62 -10.99 -37.15
CA THR A 67 13.51 -10.19 -36.63
C THR A 67 13.96 -9.18 -35.57
N LEU A 68 14.80 -9.52 -34.60
CA LEU A 68 15.30 -8.58 -33.59
C LEU A 68 16.25 -7.52 -34.20
N ARG A 69 17.02 -7.92 -35.22
CA ARG A 69 17.90 -7.04 -36.00
C ARG A 69 17.11 -6.04 -36.85
N SER A 70 16.03 -6.47 -37.50
CA SER A 70 15.21 -5.58 -38.34
C SER A 70 14.48 -4.48 -37.55
N VAL A 71 14.21 -4.72 -36.26
CA VAL A 71 13.63 -3.71 -35.35
C VAL A 71 14.68 -3.00 -34.50
N GLY A 72 15.99 -3.16 -34.77
CA GLY A 72 17.07 -2.42 -34.09
C GLY A 72 17.24 -2.71 -32.59
N ALA A 73 16.83 -3.88 -32.10
CA ALA A 73 17.02 -4.26 -30.70
C ALA A 73 18.39 -4.94 -30.49
N SER A 74 19.27 -4.32 -29.69
CA SER A 74 20.55 -4.91 -29.27
C SER A 74 20.46 -5.69 -27.94
N TYR A 75 19.25 -5.80 -27.37
CA TYR A 75 19.03 -6.32 -26.02
C TYR A 75 18.56 -7.78 -26.07
N THR A 76 19.37 -8.70 -25.53
CA THR A 76 19.02 -10.10 -25.32
C THR A 76 19.19 -10.45 -23.84
N PRO A 77 18.32 -11.27 -23.24
CA PRO A 77 17.14 -11.94 -23.81
C PRO A 77 15.95 -10.99 -24.10
N ALA A 78 15.02 -11.41 -24.97
CA ALA A 78 13.77 -10.69 -25.25
C ALA A 78 12.61 -11.64 -25.63
N TYR A 79 11.37 -11.18 -25.47
CA TYR A 79 10.15 -11.89 -25.86
C TYR A 79 9.36 -11.09 -26.89
N ILE A 80 8.93 -11.77 -27.95
CA ILE A 80 8.02 -11.20 -28.96
C ILE A 80 6.57 -11.50 -28.56
N LEU A 81 5.80 -10.44 -28.48
CA LEU A 81 4.39 -10.43 -28.09
C LEU A 81 3.54 -9.95 -29.27
N HIS A 82 2.40 -10.59 -29.47
CA HIS A 82 1.47 -10.26 -30.53
C HIS A 82 0.11 -9.88 -29.97
N ASN A 83 -0.58 -8.97 -30.65
CA ASN A 83 -1.99 -8.62 -30.40
C ASN A 83 -2.26 -8.19 -28.95
N LEU A 84 -1.39 -7.34 -28.39
CA LEU A 84 -1.66 -6.73 -27.10
C LEU A 84 -2.76 -5.68 -27.24
N THR A 85 -3.68 -5.66 -26.29
CA THR A 85 -4.89 -4.83 -26.32
C THR A 85 -4.79 -3.68 -25.33
N GLN A 86 -5.39 -2.54 -25.70
CA GLN A 86 -5.61 -1.43 -24.77
C GLN A 86 -6.54 -1.88 -23.62
N ASN A 87 -6.46 -1.21 -22.47
CA ASN A 87 -7.30 -1.46 -21.29
C ASN A 87 -7.17 -2.86 -20.68
N THR A 88 -6.22 -3.67 -21.15
CA THR A 88 -5.85 -4.95 -20.53
C THR A 88 -4.70 -4.72 -19.57
N ILE A 89 -4.81 -5.31 -18.38
CA ILE A 89 -3.79 -5.23 -17.34
C ILE A 89 -2.92 -6.47 -17.50
N TYR A 90 -1.66 -6.29 -17.86
CA TYR A 90 -0.71 -7.38 -18.06
C TYR A 90 0.18 -7.53 -16.84
N CYS A 91 0.08 -8.65 -16.15
CA CYS A 91 0.94 -8.98 -15.01
C CYS A 91 2.13 -9.82 -15.48
N PHE A 92 3.33 -9.37 -15.16
CA PHE A 92 4.57 -9.99 -15.62
C PHE A 92 5.38 -10.52 -14.44
N SER A 93 5.97 -11.70 -14.60
CA SER A 93 6.99 -12.22 -13.68
C SER A 93 8.02 -13.06 -14.41
N ILE A 94 9.25 -13.09 -13.89
CA ILE A 94 10.35 -13.88 -14.44
C ILE A 94 11.46 -14.06 -13.40
N TRP A 95 12.22 -15.13 -13.52
CA TRP A 95 13.48 -15.29 -12.79
C TRP A 95 14.65 -14.85 -13.65
N VAL A 96 15.55 -14.05 -13.08
CA VAL A 96 16.71 -13.47 -13.77
C VAL A 96 17.99 -13.82 -13.00
N LYS A 97 19.05 -14.19 -13.71
CA LYS A 97 20.36 -14.48 -13.15
C LYS A 97 21.46 -13.82 -13.99
N ILE A 98 22.47 -13.26 -13.34
CA ILE A 98 23.69 -12.81 -14.04
C ILE A 98 24.58 -14.02 -14.27
N LYS A 99 24.83 -14.35 -15.54
CA LYS A 99 25.71 -15.46 -15.95
C LYS A 99 27.17 -15.03 -15.92
N ALA A 100 27.45 -13.93 -16.59
CA ALA A 100 28.78 -13.34 -16.73
C ALA A 100 28.66 -11.82 -16.88
N GLY A 101 29.67 -11.08 -16.46
CA GLY A 101 29.66 -9.62 -16.51
C GLY A 101 30.78 -9.03 -15.64
N SER A 102 30.94 -7.71 -15.68
CA SER A 102 31.93 -6.99 -14.88
C SER A 102 31.50 -6.80 -13.41
N ALA A 103 30.20 -6.89 -13.10
CA ALA A 103 29.66 -6.79 -11.75
C ALA A 103 28.98 -8.10 -11.28
N SER A 104 29.13 -8.43 -10.01
CA SER A 104 28.47 -9.58 -9.36
C SER A 104 27.00 -9.31 -9.04
N THR A 105 26.56 -8.05 -9.09
CA THR A 105 25.18 -7.62 -8.90
C THR A 105 24.87 -6.49 -9.87
N ALA A 106 23.69 -6.51 -10.48
CA ALA A 106 23.25 -5.45 -11.36
C ALA A 106 21.73 -5.35 -11.34
N ARG A 107 21.21 -4.12 -11.47
CA ARG A 107 19.78 -3.90 -11.62
C ARG A 107 19.36 -4.27 -13.02
N VAL A 108 18.33 -5.10 -13.11
CA VAL A 108 17.71 -5.49 -14.38
C VAL A 108 16.29 -4.92 -14.41
N ARG A 109 15.98 -4.19 -15.48
CA ARG A 109 14.68 -3.58 -15.72
C ARG A 109 14.03 -4.22 -16.94
N ALA A 110 12.80 -4.68 -16.80
CA ALA A 110 11.98 -5.10 -17.93
C ALA A 110 11.33 -3.87 -18.60
N LYS A 111 11.43 -3.79 -19.93
CA LYS A 111 10.87 -2.74 -20.77
C LYS A 111 10.05 -3.34 -21.89
N LEU A 112 9.00 -2.64 -22.32
CA LEU A 112 8.17 -3.07 -23.45
C LEU A 112 8.21 -2.00 -24.54
N ARG A 113 8.68 -2.38 -25.73
CA ARG A 113 8.53 -1.55 -26.93
C ARG A 113 7.35 -2.07 -27.75
N SER A 114 6.33 -1.25 -27.93
CA SER A 114 5.20 -1.50 -28.80
C SER A 114 5.33 -0.73 -30.11
N ASP A 115 4.39 -0.92 -31.03
CA ASP A 115 4.34 -0.21 -32.31
C ASP A 115 4.32 1.33 -32.15
N ASN A 116 3.73 1.82 -31.06
CA ASN A 116 3.43 3.25 -30.86
C ASN A 116 4.22 3.90 -29.72
N ALA A 117 4.80 3.13 -28.81
CA ALA A 117 5.43 3.67 -27.61
C ALA A 117 6.48 2.72 -27.02
N THR A 118 7.32 3.23 -26.13
CA THR A 118 8.17 2.40 -25.27
C THR A 118 7.76 2.63 -23.82
N LEU A 119 7.29 1.58 -23.16
CA LEU A 119 7.10 1.55 -21.73
C LEU A 119 8.45 1.25 -21.07
N ASN A 120 9.01 2.28 -20.46
CA ASN A 120 10.32 2.21 -19.81
C ASN A 120 10.31 1.42 -18.50
N CYS A 121 9.14 1.11 -17.96
CA CYS A 121 9.02 0.35 -16.73
C CYS A 121 7.89 -0.66 -16.81
N VAL A 122 8.25 -1.95 -16.90
CA VAL A 122 7.37 -3.08 -16.61
C VAL A 122 7.61 -3.59 -15.20
N GLY A 123 8.86 -3.61 -14.74
CA GLY A 123 9.28 -4.03 -13.41
C GLY A 123 10.80 -4.09 -13.32
N SER A 124 11.35 -4.20 -12.12
CA SER A 124 12.79 -4.29 -11.89
C SER A 124 13.15 -5.32 -10.83
N VAL A 125 14.42 -5.76 -10.88
CA VAL A 125 15.03 -6.61 -9.86
C VAL A 125 16.52 -6.29 -9.71
N SER A 126 17.06 -6.39 -8.49
CA SER A 126 18.50 -6.42 -8.26
C SER A 126 19.02 -7.84 -8.45
N ALA A 127 19.43 -8.16 -9.68
CA ALA A 127 19.93 -9.48 -10.06
C ALA A 127 21.36 -9.71 -9.56
N LYS A 128 21.68 -10.96 -9.22
CA LYS A 128 23.00 -11.36 -8.70
C LYS A 128 23.61 -12.46 -9.56
N GLN A 129 24.94 -12.53 -9.55
CA GLN A 129 25.69 -13.63 -10.13
C GLN A 129 25.57 -14.87 -9.23
N GLY A 130 25.36 -16.03 -9.82
CA GLY A 130 25.32 -17.30 -9.10
C GLY A 130 23.96 -17.72 -8.53
N CYS A 131 22.98 -16.82 -8.43
CA CYS A 131 21.61 -17.16 -7.99
C CYS A 131 20.51 -16.47 -8.82
N TRP A 132 19.31 -17.03 -8.79
CA TRP A 132 18.12 -16.53 -9.48
C TRP A 132 17.38 -15.50 -8.64
N SER A 133 17.10 -14.34 -9.21
CA SER A 133 16.41 -13.21 -8.59
C SER A 133 15.04 -13.02 -9.25
N PHE A 134 14.00 -12.76 -8.46
CA PHE A 134 12.64 -12.70 -8.97
C PHE A 134 12.22 -11.27 -9.34
N LEU A 135 11.91 -11.08 -10.62
CA LEU A 135 11.34 -9.84 -11.15
C LEU A 135 9.82 -10.03 -11.26
N LYS A 136 9.06 -9.15 -10.60
CA LYS A 136 7.61 -9.05 -10.72
C LYS A 136 7.24 -7.63 -11.13
N GLY A 137 6.19 -7.49 -11.93
CA GLY A 137 5.73 -6.20 -12.41
C GLY A 137 4.49 -6.33 -13.28
N GLY A 138 4.29 -5.36 -14.14
CA GLY A 138 3.22 -5.36 -15.12
C GLY A 138 3.05 -4.02 -15.82
N PHE A 139 2.12 -3.98 -16.75
CA PHE A 139 1.88 -2.79 -17.56
C PHE A 139 0.45 -2.71 -18.11
N LEU A 140 0.09 -1.51 -18.55
CA LEU A 140 -1.09 -1.22 -19.36
C LEU A 140 -0.64 -0.51 -20.64
N LEU A 141 -1.41 -0.69 -21.71
CA LEU A 141 -1.16 -0.02 -22.99
C LEU A 141 -2.15 1.13 -23.21
N ASP A 142 -1.66 2.22 -23.79
CA ASP A 142 -2.46 3.35 -24.26
C ASP A 142 -3.21 3.10 -25.56
N SER A 143 -2.68 2.20 -26.38
CA SER A 143 -3.25 1.80 -27.66
C SER A 143 -2.93 0.33 -27.90
N PRO A 144 -3.78 -0.40 -28.65
CA PRO A 144 -3.47 -1.77 -29.02
C PRO A 144 -2.18 -1.83 -29.84
N SER A 145 -1.47 -2.95 -29.75
CA SER A 145 -0.23 -3.21 -30.50
C SER A 145 -0.28 -4.59 -31.13
N GLN A 146 0.04 -4.65 -32.42
CA GLN A 146 0.12 -5.89 -33.17
C GLN A 146 1.42 -6.62 -32.87
N LEU A 147 2.52 -5.88 -32.71
CA LEU A 147 3.83 -6.41 -32.39
C LEU A 147 4.46 -5.62 -31.24
N SER A 148 4.84 -6.32 -30.19
CA SER A 148 5.58 -5.74 -29.07
C SER A 148 6.78 -6.60 -28.71
N ILE A 149 7.82 -5.97 -28.21
CA ILE A 149 9.05 -6.63 -27.75
C ILE A 149 9.24 -6.29 -26.28
N LEU A 150 9.19 -7.31 -25.42
CA LEU A 150 9.53 -7.23 -24.02
C LEU A 150 11.01 -7.59 -23.87
N PHE A 151 11.84 -6.68 -23.40
CA PHE A 151 13.29 -6.85 -23.31
C PHE A 151 13.81 -6.35 -21.96
N PHE A 152 15.07 -6.67 -21.67
CA PHE A 152 15.70 -6.33 -20.40
C PHE A 152 16.86 -5.35 -20.61
N GLU A 153 16.93 -4.36 -19.74
CA GLU A 153 18.03 -3.40 -19.65
C GLU A 153 18.74 -3.60 -18.32
N THR A 154 20.07 -3.60 -18.34
CA THR A 154 20.91 -3.69 -17.15
C THR A 154 21.51 -2.32 -16.84
N SER A 155 21.47 -1.88 -15.58
CA SER A 155 22.12 -0.63 -15.14
C SER A 155 23.64 -0.72 -15.33
N ASN A 156 24.28 0.36 -15.78
CA ASN A 156 25.73 0.44 -15.99
C ASN A 156 26.30 -0.65 -16.92
N ASP A 157 25.50 -1.13 -17.89
CA ASP A 157 25.96 -2.17 -18.80
C ASP A 157 27.09 -1.65 -19.71
N ASP A 158 28.27 -2.25 -19.56
CA ASP A 158 29.42 -2.07 -20.46
C ASP A 158 29.28 -2.90 -21.75
N GLY A 159 28.09 -3.47 -21.98
CA GLY A 159 27.75 -4.37 -23.08
C GLY A 159 28.24 -5.80 -22.87
N ARG A 160 28.75 -6.14 -21.69
CA ARG A 160 29.30 -7.47 -21.37
C ARG A 160 28.42 -8.26 -20.41
N THR A 161 27.38 -7.66 -19.83
CA THR A 161 26.52 -8.36 -18.88
C THR A 161 25.61 -9.34 -19.60
N GLN A 162 25.82 -10.63 -19.35
CA GLN A 162 25.02 -11.71 -19.89
C GLN A 162 23.98 -12.17 -18.88
N LEU A 163 22.71 -12.02 -19.24
CA LEU A 163 21.59 -12.47 -18.43
C LEU A 163 21.11 -13.86 -18.85
N GLU A 164 20.78 -14.68 -17.86
CA GLU A 164 19.96 -15.87 -18.01
C GLU A 164 18.58 -15.60 -17.44
N VAL A 165 17.54 -16.10 -18.11
CA VAL A 165 16.14 -15.95 -17.70
C VAL A 165 15.44 -17.31 -17.66
N ALA A 166 14.51 -17.47 -16.74
CA ALA A 166 13.72 -18.69 -16.58
C ALA A 166 12.32 -18.37 -16.08
N SER A 167 11.38 -19.29 -16.32
CA SER A 167 10.03 -19.26 -15.73
C SER A 167 9.28 -17.94 -15.95
N ALA A 168 9.37 -17.40 -17.17
CA ALA A 168 8.65 -16.19 -17.54
C ALA A 168 7.15 -16.43 -17.59
N SER A 169 6.39 -15.42 -17.15
CA SER A 169 4.93 -15.42 -17.21
C SER A 169 4.39 -14.04 -17.56
N LEU A 170 3.39 -14.01 -18.44
CA LEU A 170 2.63 -12.81 -18.77
C LEU A 170 1.14 -13.14 -18.76
N GLN A 171 0.43 -12.71 -17.71
CA GLN A 171 -0.99 -12.97 -17.53
C GLN A 171 -1.82 -11.72 -17.81
N PRO A 172 -2.69 -11.72 -18.84
CA PRO A 172 -3.65 -10.64 -19.06
C PRO A 172 -4.85 -10.74 -18.11
N PHE A 173 -5.33 -9.59 -17.67
CA PHE A 173 -6.60 -9.41 -16.96
C PHE A 173 -7.41 -8.31 -17.64
N THR A 174 -8.70 -8.54 -17.83
CA THR A 174 -9.63 -7.45 -18.15
C THR A 174 -9.81 -6.54 -16.92
N GLN A 175 -10.32 -5.33 -17.13
CA GLN A 175 -10.65 -4.42 -16.01
C GLN A 175 -11.64 -5.05 -15.03
N GLU A 176 -12.63 -5.80 -15.55
CA GLU A 176 -13.60 -6.52 -14.72
C GLU A 176 -12.94 -7.64 -13.90
N GLN A 177 -12.06 -8.43 -14.53
CA GLN A 177 -11.31 -9.47 -13.80
C GLN A 177 -10.40 -8.89 -12.73
N TRP A 178 -9.72 -7.77 -13.02
CA TRP A 178 -8.88 -7.08 -12.04
C TRP A 178 -9.71 -6.56 -10.86
N LYS A 179 -10.86 -5.94 -11.15
CA LYS A 179 -11.80 -5.49 -10.12
C LYS A 179 -12.32 -6.66 -9.27
N ASN A 180 -12.70 -7.77 -9.89
CA ASN A 180 -13.16 -8.96 -9.16
C ASN A 180 -12.06 -9.50 -8.21
N ASN A 181 -10.79 -9.44 -8.63
CA ASN A 181 -9.66 -9.77 -7.76
C ASN A 181 -9.50 -8.78 -6.60
N GLN A 182 -9.60 -7.47 -6.86
CA GLN A 182 -9.61 -6.44 -5.82
C GLN A 182 -10.73 -6.67 -4.81
N ASP A 183 -11.95 -6.94 -5.28
CA ASP A 183 -13.12 -7.22 -4.44
C ASP A 183 -12.94 -8.52 -3.63
N TYR A 184 -12.34 -9.55 -4.22
CA TYR A 184 -11.95 -10.77 -3.50
C TYR A 184 -10.97 -10.48 -2.36
N PHE A 185 -9.90 -9.72 -2.62
CA PHE A 185 -8.95 -9.36 -1.57
C PHE A 185 -9.57 -8.44 -0.51
N ILE A 186 -10.45 -7.51 -0.89
CA ILE A 186 -11.19 -6.68 0.07
C ILE A 186 -12.07 -7.56 0.96
N ASN A 187 -12.85 -8.48 0.37
CA ASN A 187 -13.74 -9.34 1.14
C ASN A 187 -12.99 -10.27 2.10
N THR A 188 -11.80 -10.75 1.72
CA THR A 188 -11.01 -11.68 2.54
C THR A 188 -10.10 -10.97 3.55
N ALA A 189 -9.54 -9.81 3.21
CA ALA A 189 -8.62 -9.07 4.08
C ALA A 189 -9.34 -8.04 4.99
N ARG A 190 -10.48 -7.49 4.55
CA ARG A 190 -11.14 -6.34 5.20
C ARG A 190 -12.54 -6.62 5.71
N LYS A 191 -13.10 -7.83 5.52
CA LYS A 191 -14.46 -8.16 5.95
C LYS A 191 -14.56 -9.51 6.64
N ARG A 192 -15.54 -9.69 7.52
CA ARG A 192 -15.83 -10.95 8.22
C ARG A 192 -17.31 -11.27 8.17
N ALA A 193 -17.61 -12.55 7.97
CA ALA A 193 -18.96 -13.05 8.13
C ALA A 193 -19.34 -12.96 9.61
N VAL A 194 -20.54 -12.47 9.89
CA VAL A 194 -21.10 -12.37 11.22
C VAL A 194 -22.44 -13.06 11.23
N THR A 195 -22.70 -13.87 12.26
CA THR A 195 -24.02 -14.42 12.53
C THR A 195 -24.47 -13.99 13.91
N ILE A 196 -25.56 -13.24 13.95
CA ILE A 196 -26.25 -12.85 15.18
C ILE A 196 -27.29 -13.92 15.49
N HIS A 197 -27.26 -14.43 16.71
CA HIS A 197 -28.19 -15.43 17.25
C HIS A 197 -29.03 -14.75 18.33
N VAL A 198 -30.35 -14.83 18.18
CA VAL A 198 -31.31 -14.27 19.11
C VAL A 198 -32.10 -15.40 19.75
N ALA A 199 -32.02 -15.49 21.07
CA ALA A 199 -32.72 -16.49 21.85
C ALA A 199 -33.62 -15.83 22.91
N GLY A 200 -34.73 -16.48 23.24
CA GLY A 200 -35.56 -16.07 24.36
C GLY A 200 -34.94 -16.45 25.70
N GLU A 201 -35.63 -16.13 26.80
CA GLU A 201 -35.16 -16.40 28.16
C GLU A 201 -34.92 -17.89 28.43
N SER A 202 -35.71 -18.78 27.81
CA SER A 202 -35.55 -20.25 27.90
C SER A 202 -34.55 -20.83 26.89
N GLY A 203 -33.91 -20.00 26.07
CA GLY A 203 -32.89 -20.40 25.10
C GLY A 203 -33.42 -20.89 23.75
N GLU A 204 -34.71 -20.77 23.51
CA GLU A 204 -35.38 -21.01 22.23
C GLU A 204 -35.03 -19.92 21.21
N SER A 205 -34.92 -20.29 19.94
CA SER A 205 -34.71 -19.35 18.84
C SER A 205 -35.90 -18.40 18.67
N VAL A 206 -35.61 -17.11 18.47
CA VAL A 206 -36.65 -16.07 18.28
C VAL A 206 -36.71 -15.65 16.82
N GLU A 207 -37.73 -16.11 16.10
CA GLU A 207 -38.02 -15.69 14.73
C GLU A 207 -38.63 -14.27 14.69
N GLY A 208 -38.24 -13.47 13.69
CA GLY A 208 -38.84 -12.16 13.45
C GLY A 208 -38.39 -11.02 14.37
N ALA A 209 -37.41 -11.25 15.26
CA ALA A 209 -36.78 -10.20 16.05
C ALA A 209 -36.08 -9.19 15.14
N VAL A 210 -36.34 -7.90 15.35
CA VAL A 210 -35.71 -6.83 14.57
C VAL A 210 -34.30 -6.62 15.07
N VAL A 211 -33.30 -6.83 14.21
CA VAL A 211 -31.88 -6.63 14.50
C VAL A 211 -31.40 -5.39 13.76
N ASN A 212 -30.80 -4.46 14.51
CA ASN A 212 -30.08 -3.31 13.97
C ASN A 212 -28.60 -3.40 14.32
N VAL A 213 -27.73 -3.38 13.32
CA VAL A 213 -26.27 -3.39 13.48
C VAL A 213 -25.71 -2.09 12.93
N GLU A 214 -24.93 -1.39 13.73
CA GLU A 214 -24.28 -0.12 13.37
C GLU A 214 -22.77 -0.28 13.51
N GLN A 215 -22.01 -0.01 12.44
CA GLN A 215 -20.56 0.14 12.53
C GLN A 215 -20.23 1.48 13.16
N ILE A 216 -19.56 1.47 14.32
CA ILE A 216 -19.26 2.66 15.13
C ILE A 216 -17.79 3.08 15.05
N ALA A 217 -16.89 2.20 14.60
CA ALA A 217 -15.51 2.53 14.25
C ALA A 217 -14.99 1.64 13.12
N LYS A 218 -14.08 2.16 12.30
CA LYS A 218 -13.44 1.45 11.18
C LYS A 218 -12.05 0.97 11.60
N ASP A 219 -11.61 -0.18 11.08
CA ASP A 219 -10.24 -0.70 11.30
C ASP A 219 -9.21 -0.05 10.38
N PHE A 220 -9.60 0.31 9.16
CA PHE A 220 -8.68 0.82 8.14
C PHE A 220 -8.67 2.35 8.11
N PRO A 221 -7.60 3.01 8.56
CA PRO A 221 -7.50 4.46 8.55
C PRO A 221 -7.35 5.03 7.15
N ILE A 222 -8.14 6.05 6.86
CA ILE A 222 -8.04 6.88 5.65
C ILE A 222 -7.94 8.32 6.10
N GLY A 223 -6.85 8.97 5.69
CA GLY A 223 -6.52 10.32 6.10
C GLY A 223 -6.21 11.25 4.96
N SER A 224 -6.07 12.53 5.32
CA SER A 224 -5.52 13.57 4.48
C SER A 224 -4.53 14.40 5.29
N ALA A 225 -3.48 14.88 4.63
CA ALA A 225 -2.62 15.92 5.15
C ALA A 225 -3.43 17.17 5.49
N ILE A 226 -2.98 17.89 6.52
CA ILE A 226 -3.49 19.19 6.92
C ILE A 226 -2.31 20.16 7.07
N SER A 227 -2.57 21.42 6.76
CA SER A 227 -1.66 22.54 7.07
C SER A 227 -2.24 23.38 8.21
N LYS A 228 -1.47 24.34 8.72
CA LYS A 228 -1.94 25.33 9.71
C LYS A 228 -3.20 26.09 9.30
N THR A 229 -3.59 26.07 8.01
CA THR A 229 -4.83 26.67 7.50
C THR A 229 -6.09 26.09 8.15
N ILE A 230 -6.00 24.88 8.72
CA ILE A 230 -7.10 24.27 9.49
C ILE A 230 -7.39 25.01 10.80
N LEU A 231 -6.42 25.75 11.35
CA LEU A 231 -6.56 26.42 12.64
C LEU A 231 -7.49 27.63 12.53
N GLY A 232 -8.56 27.62 13.31
CA GLY A 232 -9.58 28.68 13.30
C GLY A 232 -10.50 28.68 12.07
N ASN A 233 -10.27 27.79 11.09
CA ASN A 233 -11.11 27.65 9.91
C ASN A 233 -12.19 26.59 10.15
N ILE A 234 -13.30 26.99 10.78
CA ILE A 234 -14.38 26.08 11.17
C ILE A 234 -14.95 25.29 9.97
N PRO A 235 -15.24 25.90 8.80
CA PRO A 235 -15.68 25.13 7.63
C PRO A 235 -14.68 24.04 7.19
N TYR A 236 -13.37 24.32 7.22
CA TYR A 236 -12.36 23.30 6.90
C TYR A 236 -12.35 22.17 7.94
N GLN A 237 -12.41 22.52 9.22
CA GLN A 237 -12.45 21.55 10.31
C GLN A 237 -13.65 20.61 10.16
N GLU A 238 -14.85 21.15 9.97
CA GLU A 238 -16.08 20.37 9.77
C GLU A 238 -16.01 19.49 8.52
N TRP A 239 -15.48 20.03 7.42
CA TRP A 239 -15.29 19.28 6.18
C TRP A 239 -14.32 18.11 6.36
N PHE A 240 -13.24 18.31 7.12
CA PHE A 240 -12.21 17.31 7.37
C PHE A 240 -12.67 16.19 8.30
N VAL A 241 -13.20 16.54 9.49
CA VAL A 241 -13.57 15.56 10.55
C VAL A 241 -14.71 14.63 10.13
N LYS A 242 -15.52 15.04 9.14
CA LYS A 242 -16.57 14.20 8.57
C LYS A 242 -16.01 13.03 7.73
N ARG A 243 -14.77 13.15 7.25
CA ARG A 243 -14.20 12.26 6.23
C ARG A 243 -13.06 11.41 6.75
N PHE A 244 -12.18 12.00 7.53
CA PHE A 244 -10.88 11.42 7.82
C PHE A 244 -10.72 11.11 9.31
N ASP A 245 -10.22 9.91 9.60
CA ASP A 245 -9.86 9.45 10.94
C ASP A 245 -8.34 9.45 11.18
N ALA A 246 -7.56 9.74 10.15
CA ALA A 246 -6.12 9.91 10.20
C ALA A 246 -5.64 11.23 9.55
N THR A 247 -4.48 11.71 9.97
CA THR A 247 -3.86 12.90 9.38
C THR A 247 -2.34 12.88 9.45
N VAL A 248 -1.72 13.82 8.77
CA VAL A 248 -0.29 14.15 8.81
C VAL A 248 -0.16 15.67 8.68
N PHE A 249 0.83 16.26 9.35
CA PHE A 249 1.08 17.70 9.20
C PHE A 249 2.05 17.89 8.04
N GLU A 250 1.63 18.66 7.04
CA GLU A 250 2.35 18.77 5.78
C GLU A 250 3.73 19.44 5.95
N ASN A 251 3.81 20.45 6.82
CA ASN A 251 5.03 21.24 7.03
C ASN A 251 5.35 21.53 8.50
N GLU A 252 4.36 21.55 9.37
CA GLU A 252 4.45 22.17 10.69
C GLU A 252 5.33 21.41 11.69
N LEU A 253 5.77 20.19 11.37
CA LEU A 253 6.76 19.43 12.16
C LEU A 253 8.14 19.40 11.52
N LYS A 254 8.29 19.74 10.23
CA LYS A 254 9.57 19.67 9.52
C LYS A 254 10.62 20.56 10.19
N TRP A 255 11.89 20.18 10.11
CA TRP A 255 12.93 20.81 10.92
C TRP A 255 13.08 22.31 10.62
N TYR A 256 13.01 22.71 9.35
CA TYR A 256 13.04 24.13 8.98
C TYR A 256 11.86 24.94 9.55
N ALA A 257 10.70 24.32 9.79
CA ALA A 257 9.53 25.00 10.32
C ALA A 257 9.63 25.18 11.84
N THR A 258 10.20 24.20 12.52
CA THR A 258 10.23 24.12 13.99
C THR A 258 11.54 24.64 14.59
N GLU A 259 12.61 24.77 13.82
CA GLU A 259 13.89 25.36 14.24
C GLU A 259 14.60 26.08 13.07
N PRO A 260 14.03 27.19 12.56
CA PRO A 260 14.61 27.92 11.43
C PRO A 260 15.98 28.56 11.78
N HIS A 261 16.25 28.79 13.06
CA HIS A 261 17.53 29.25 13.57
C HIS A 261 17.95 28.38 14.76
N GLN A 262 19.24 28.07 14.86
CA GLN A 262 19.79 27.23 15.92
C GLN A 262 19.29 27.66 17.31
N GLY A 263 18.70 26.71 18.04
CA GLY A 263 18.19 26.90 19.40
C GLY A 263 16.91 27.74 19.50
N LYS A 264 16.37 28.26 18.39
CA LYS A 264 15.10 29.02 18.37
C LYS A 264 13.95 28.13 17.93
N LEU A 265 13.50 27.28 18.85
CA LEU A 265 12.40 26.35 18.64
C LEU A 265 11.06 27.08 18.54
N ASN A 266 10.22 26.69 17.57
CA ASN A 266 8.85 27.17 17.42
C ASN A 266 7.90 26.02 17.07
N TYR A 267 7.15 25.58 18.07
CA TYR A 267 6.15 24.51 17.95
C TYR A 267 4.70 25.02 17.95
N THR A 268 4.50 26.34 17.88
CA THR A 268 3.19 26.98 18.12
C THR A 268 2.08 26.40 17.25
N PHE A 269 2.31 26.24 15.95
CA PHE A 269 1.29 25.70 15.05
C PHE A 269 1.10 24.19 15.24
N ALA A 270 2.19 23.42 15.36
CA ALA A 270 2.10 21.99 15.60
C ALA A 270 1.35 21.66 16.91
N ASP A 271 1.55 22.43 17.98
CA ASP A 271 0.83 22.27 19.26
C ASP A 271 -0.68 22.51 19.11
N GLN A 272 -1.06 23.55 18.37
CA GLN A 272 -2.46 23.87 18.10
C GLN A 272 -3.10 22.80 17.21
N MET A 273 -2.37 22.29 16.22
CA MET A 273 -2.85 21.22 15.34
C MET A 273 -3.00 19.90 16.10
N ILE A 274 -2.08 19.55 17.00
CA ILE A 274 -2.25 18.38 17.90
C ILE A 274 -3.48 18.54 18.79
N SER A 275 -3.75 19.76 19.28
CA SER A 275 -4.96 20.01 20.07
C SER A 275 -6.22 19.76 19.25
N PHE A 276 -6.25 20.18 17.98
CA PHE A 276 -7.34 19.87 17.04
C PHE A 276 -7.48 18.35 16.80
N VAL A 277 -6.36 17.65 16.56
CA VAL A 277 -6.33 16.19 16.34
C VAL A 277 -6.92 15.44 17.55
N ARG A 278 -6.48 15.78 18.76
CA ARG A 278 -6.99 15.16 20.01
C ARG A 278 -8.47 15.43 20.21
N ALA A 279 -8.91 16.67 20.02
CA ALA A 279 -10.31 17.06 20.22
C ALA A 279 -11.27 16.27 19.32
N ASN A 280 -10.79 15.87 18.13
CA ASN A 280 -11.57 15.13 17.15
C ASN A 280 -11.28 13.62 17.12
N ARG A 281 -10.42 13.12 18.03
CA ARG A 281 -10.05 11.69 18.14
C ARG A 281 -9.49 11.11 16.84
N ILE A 282 -8.69 11.92 16.15
CA ILE A 282 -8.01 11.57 14.90
C ILE A 282 -6.62 11.05 15.25
N ILE A 283 -6.12 10.05 14.51
CA ILE A 283 -4.72 9.62 14.65
C ILE A 283 -3.82 10.50 13.78
N ALA A 284 -2.61 10.82 14.24
CA ALA A 284 -1.67 11.62 13.47
C ALA A 284 -0.36 10.89 13.21
N ARG A 285 0.19 11.05 12.01
CA ARG A 285 1.56 10.67 11.65
C ARG A 285 2.50 11.86 11.88
N GLY A 286 3.61 11.63 12.56
CA GLY A 286 4.67 12.61 12.75
C GLY A 286 5.58 12.63 11.53
N HIS A 287 5.43 13.66 10.70
CA HIS A 287 6.18 13.82 9.46
C HIS A 287 6.91 15.17 9.42
N ASN A 288 8.23 15.21 9.40
CA ASN A 288 9.18 14.11 9.67
C ASN A 288 10.20 14.59 10.70
N ILE A 289 10.95 13.64 11.28
CA ILE A 289 12.03 14.01 12.22
C ILE A 289 13.20 14.59 11.43
N PHE A 290 13.68 13.81 10.45
CA PHE A 290 14.75 14.14 9.54
C PHE A 290 14.33 13.92 8.08
N TRP A 291 14.86 14.77 7.21
CA TRP A 291 14.73 14.64 5.76
C TRP A 291 16.15 14.61 5.17
N GLU A 292 16.43 13.62 4.34
CA GLU A 292 17.77 13.39 3.78
C GLU A 292 18.11 14.36 2.63
N ASP A 293 17.13 14.95 1.94
CA ASP A 293 17.40 15.98 0.95
C ASP A 293 17.93 17.25 1.65
N PRO A 294 19.19 17.66 1.38
CA PRO A 294 19.78 18.85 1.99
C PRO A 294 18.96 20.12 1.73
N LYS A 295 18.16 20.17 0.67
CA LYS A 295 17.27 21.29 0.34
C LYS A 295 16.26 21.59 1.46
N TYR A 296 15.81 20.57 2.19
CA TYR A 296 14.83 20.72 3.26
C TYR A 296 15.43 20.63 4.66
N THR A 297 16.76 20.68 4.75
CA THR A 297 17.49 20.82 6.02
C THR A 297 17.63 22.32 6.38
N PRO A 298 17.45 22.74 7.65
CA PRO A 298 17.61 24.14 8.05
C PRO A 298 18.97 24.71 7.63
N ASP A 299 18.98 25.97 7.19
CA ASP A 299 20.16 26.66 6.66
C ASP A 299 21.38 26.58 7.58
N TRP A 300 21.16 26.71 8.89
CA TRP A 300 22.22 26.67 9.89
C TRP A 300 22.80 25.26 10.10
N VAL A 301 22.10 24.19 9.67
CA VAL A 301 22.54 22.79 9.77
C VAL A 301 23.28 22.33 8.51
N ARG A 302 22.92 22.86 7.32
CA ARG A 302 23.36 22.34 6.01
C ARG A 302 24.87 22.14 5.86
N ASN A 303 25.67 22.99 6.51
CA ASN A 303 27.14 22.97 6.45
C ASN A 303 27.81 22.34 7.68
N LEU A 304 27.05 21.88 8.68
CA LEU A 304 27.61 21.20 9.85
C LEU A 304 28.13 19.81 9.45
N THR A 305 29.17 19.36 10.14
CA THR A 305 29.76 18.02 10.00
C THR A 305 30.27 17.53 11.36
N GLY A 306 30.64 16.25 11.47
CA GLY A 306 31.25 15.70 12.68
C GLY A 306 30.41 15.92 13.93
N GLU A 307 31.06 16.32 15.03
CA GLU A 307 30.41 16.49 16.34
C GLU A 307 29.38 17.63 16.36
N ASP A 308 29.55 18.69 15.57
CA ASP A 308 28.58 19.79 15.52
C ASP A 308 27.25 19.33 14.91
N LEU A 309 27.33 18.57 13.80
CA LEU A 309 26.13 17.97 13.21
C LEU A 309 25.52 16.91 14.12
N ARG A 310 26.35 16.07 14.76
CA ARG A 310 25.88 15.06 15.72
C ARG A 310 25.14 15.69 16.89
N SER A 311 25.65 16.81 17.41
CA SER A 311 25.00 17.59 18.46
C SER A 311 23.66 18.18 17.99
N ALA A 312 23.61 18.76 16.79
CA ALA A 312 22.38 19.32 16.22
C ALA A 312 21.30 18.23 16.00
N VAL A 313 21.67 17.09 15.42
CA VAL A 313 20.80 15.92 15.22
C VAL A 313 20.26 15.40 16.55
N ASN A 314 21.13 15.23 17.55
CA ASN A 314 20.72 14.77 18.87
C ASN A 314 19.77 15.75 19.58
N GLN A 315 20.01 17.06 19.44
CA GLN A 315 19.11 18.07 19.99
C GLN A 315 17.76 18.05 19.28
N ARG A 316 17.75 17.95 17.94
CA ARG A 316 16.54 17.86 17.12
C ARG A 316 15.64 16.71 17.51
N ILE A 317 16.17 15.48 17.53
CA ILE A 317 15.35 14.30 17.84
C ILE A 317 14.83 14.35 19.27
N ARG A 318 15.67 14.77 20.23
CA ARG A 318 15.26 14.89 21.64
C ARG A 318 14.21 15.96 21.83
N SER A 319 14.36 17.16 21.25
CA SER A 319 13.40 18.26 21.45
C SER A 319 12.04 17.93 20.86
N LEU A 320 12.02 17.33 19.66
CA LEU A 320 10.78 16.98 18.96
C LEU A 320 10.06 15.81 19.63
N MET A 321 10.74 14.68 19.82
CA MET A 321 10.09 13.46 20.30
C MET A 321 9.78 13.50 21.79
N THR A 322 10.59 14.19 22.61
CA THR A 322 10.23 14.37 24.04
C THR A 322 8.95 15.20 24.18
N ARG A 323 8.79 16.23 23.34
CA ARG A 323 7.61 17.10 23.35
C ARG A 323 6.34 16.35 22.94
N TYR A 324 6.43 15.52 21.91
CA TYR A 324 5.30 14.85 21.28
C TYR A 324 5.21 13.34 21.58
N ARG A 325 5.83 12.90 22.66
CA ARG A 325 5.82 11.50 23.08
C ARG A 325 4.38 11.01 23.27
N GLY A 326 3.99 9.95 22.55
CA GLY A 326 2.65 9.38 22.59
C GLY A 326 1.56 10.16 21.85
N GLU A 327 1.92 11.22 21.11
CA GLU A 327 0.97 12.04 20.35
C GLU A 327 0.79 11.57 18.92
N PHE A 328 1.85 11.02 18.33
CA PHE A 328 1.83 10.49 16.97
C PHE A 328 1.90 8.97 17.04
N VAL A 329 0.99 8.30 16.33
CA VAL A 329 0.99 6.83 16.25
C VAL A 329 2.15 6.33 15.39
N HIS A 330 2.61 7.15 14.45
CA HIS A 330 3.70 6.85 13.51
C HIS A 330 4.72 7.98 13.51
N TRP A 331 5.98 7.66 13.24
CA TRP A 331 7.01 8.64 12.91
C TRP A 331 7.72 8.27 11.61
N ASP A 332 7.79 9.22 10.68
CA ASP A 332 8.75 9.18 9.58
C ASP A 332 10.09 9.66 10.15
N VAL A 333 10.97 8.71 10.47
CA VAL A 333 12.23 9.01 11.16
C VAL A 333 13.22 9.67 10.20
N SER A 334 13.43 9.05 9.04
CA SER A 334 14.20 9.63 7.95
C SER A 334 13.41 9.52 6.64
N ASN A 335 13.18 10.68 6.01
CA ASN A 335 12.47 10.81 4.74
C ASN A 335 13.44 10.76 3.55
N GLU A 336 13.07 10.02 2.51
CA GLU A 336 13.76 9.97 1.20
C GLU A 336 15.22 9.46 1.24
N MET A 337 15.49 8.49 2.11
CA MET A 337 16.84 7.95 2.32
C MET A 337 17.30 6.98 1.23
N LEU A 338 16.45 6.65 0.26
CA LEU A 338 16.87 5.97 -0.96
C LEU A 338 17.50 6.95 -1.97
N HIS A 339 17.06 8.21 -1.98
CA HIS A 339 17.55 9.21 -2.94
C HIS A 339 18.72 10.03 -2.42
N PHE A 340 18.77 10.27 -1.11
CA PHE A 340 19.73 11.16 -0.46
C PHE A 340 20.34 10.52 0.79
N ASP A 341 21.53 10.99 1.18
CA ASP A 341 22.35 10.41 2.24
C ASP A 341 22.98 11.51 3.13
N PHE A 342 22.27 12.61 3.38
CA PHE A 342 22.84 13.79 4.04
C PHE A 342 23.49 13.46 5.39
N TYR A 343 22.82 12.65 6.21
CA TYR A 343 23.35 12.28 7.53
C TYR A 343 24.44 11.20 7.43
N GLU A 344 24.24 10.14 6.64
CA GLU A 344 25.24 9.07 6.50
C GLU A 344 26.56 9.58 5.90
N SER A 345 26.51 10.48 4.92
CA SER A 345 27.69 11.07 4.29
C SER A 345 28.51 11.98 5.21
N ARG A 346 27.93 12.47 6.32
CA ARG A 346 28.57 13.44 7.23
C ARG A 346 28.85 12.90 8.63
N LEU A 347 28.04 11.95 9.09
CA LEU A 347 28.15 11.33 10.42
C LEU A 347 28.68 9.89 10.37
N GLY A 348 28.74 9.30 9.18
CA GLY A 348 29.15 7.91 8.95
C GLY A 348 27.98 7.01 8.59
N LYS A 349 28.27 5.85 7.98
CA LYS A 349 27.26 4.88 7.51
C LYS A 349 26.29 4.38 8.59
N ASN A 350 26.63 4.56 9.86
CA ASN A 350 25.83 4.14 10.99
C ASN A 350 24.78 5.19 11.42
N ALA A 351 24.82 6.39 10.85
CA ALA A 351 23.94 7.49 11.25
C ALA A 351 22.47 7.08 11.21
N SER A 352 22.00 6.49 10.11
CA SER A 352 20.61 6.05 9.99
C SER A 352 20.18 5.10 11.11
N TYR A 353 21.01 4.11 11.43
CA TYR A 353 20.75 3.20 12.56
C TYR A 353 20.62 3.98 13.88
N GLU A 354 21.55 4.91 14.15
CA GLU A 354 21.52 5.75 15.36
C GLU A 354 20.25 6.61 15.44
N LEU A 355 19.78 7.15 14.31
CA LEU A 355 18.54 7.95 14.25
C LEU A 355 17.32 7.11 14.64
N PHE A 356 17.16 5.92 14.03
CA PHE A 356 16.06 5.01 14.35
C PHE A 356 16.14 4.49 15.79
N ALA A 357 17.33 4.13 16.27
CA ALA A 357 17.53 3.67 17.65
C ALA A 357 17.15 4.76 18.67
N ALA A 358 17.59 6.00 18.44
CA ALA A 358 17.24 7.13 19.29
C ALA A 358 15.73 7.43 19.25
N ALA A 359 15.10 7.31 18.07
CA ALA A 359 13.65 7.48 17.96
C ALA A 359 12.89 6.47 18.81
N ARG A 360 13.28 5.19 18.75
CA ARG A 360 12.68 4.11 19.55
C ARG A 360 12.83 4.35 21.05
N GLU A 361 13.99 4.81 21.49
CA GLU A 361 14.24 5.09 22.91
C GLU A 361 13.31 6.19 23.44
N LEU A 362 13.09 7.23 22.62
CA LEU A 362 12.29 8.39 23.00
C LEU A 362 10.79 8.09 22.95
N ASP A 363 10.32 7.33 21.96
CA ASP A 363 8.94 6.88 21.86
C ASP A 363 8.84 5.41 21.40
N SER A 364 8.82 4.51 22.38
CA SER A 364 8.80 3.06 22.12
C SER A 364 7.44 2.53 21.65
N LEU A 365 6.36 3.33 21.72
CA LEU A 365 5.02 2.92 21.32
C LEU A 365 4.67 3.33 19.89
N ALA A 366 5.38 4.30 19.33
CA ALA A 366 5.18 4.72 17.95
C ALA A 366 5.78 3.70 16.96
N THR A 367 5.07 3.49 15.86
CA THR A 367 5.58 2.71 14.71
C THR A 367 6.54 3.60 13.92
N LEU A 368 7.77 3.15 13.73
CA LEU A 368 8.79 3.90 13.01
C LEU A 368 8.85 3.48 11.55
N PHE A 369 8.76 4.47 10.66
CA PHE A 369 8.73 4.30 9.21
C PHE A 369 10.03 4.80 8.57
N LEU A 370 10.50 4.02 7.60
CA LEU A 370 11.20 4.55 6.43
C LEU A 370 10.12 5.06 5.48
N ASN A 371 10.24 6.28 4.96
CA ASN A 371 9.25 6.87 4.04
C ASN A 371 9.97 7.38 2.79
N ASP A 372 9.49 6.97 1.61
CA ASP A 372 10.19 7.23 0.35
C ASP A 372 9.22 7.25 -0.86
N PHE A 373 9.59 7.96 -1.91
CA PHE A 373 8.79 8.11 -3.14
C PHE A 373 9.32 7.24 -4.28
N ASN A 374 8.53 7.12 -5.35
CA ASN A 374 8.83 6.37 -6.57
C ASN A 374 8.94 4.84 -6.42
N VAL A 375 8.71 4.28 -5.24
CA VAL A 375 8.78 2.83 -4.97
C VAL A 375 7.65 2.06 -5.67
N VAL A 376 6.43 2.61 -5.70
CA VAL A 376 5.22 1.97 -6.29
C VAL A 376 4.72 2.67 -7.55
N GLU A 377 5.20 3.89 -7.78
CA GLU A 377 4.82 4.78 -8.86
C GLU A 377 5.55 4.41 -10.15
N THR A 378 6.80 3.98 -10.04
CA THR A 378 7.66 3.67 -11.19
C THR A 378 8.77 2.69 -10.81
N CYS A 379 9.42 2.12 -11.82
CA CYS A 379 10.69 1.41 -11.69
C CYS A 379 11.76 2.04 -12.58
N SER A 380 11.46 3.22 -13.15
CA SER A 380 12.39 4.02 -13.93
C SER A 380 13.33 4.82 -13.03
N ASP A 381 12.93 5.09 -11.79
CA ASP A 381 13.81 5.65 -10.77
C ASP A 381 14.77 4.56 -10.28
N GLU A 382 16.05 4.76 -10.52
CA GLU A 382 17.08 3.80 -10.18
C GLU A 382 17.48 3.83 -8.71
N ARG A 383 17.18 4.90 -7.98
CA ARG A 383 17.52 5.01 -6.56
C ARG A 383 16.47 4.34 -5.68
N SER A 384 15.20 4.41 -6.09
CA SER A 384 14.06 3.98 -5.28
C SER A 384 13.26 2.85 -5.92
N THR A 385 13.94 1.78 -6.35
CA THR A 385 13.22 0.57 -6.73
C THR A 385 12.78 -0.21 -5.49
N VAL A 386 11.76 -1.05 -5.62
CA VAL A 386 11.28 -1.92 -4.53
C VAL A 386 12.39 -2.77 -3.89
N ASP A 387 13.39 -3.22 -4.66
CA ASP A 387 14.52 -3.99 -4.13
C ASP A 387 15.53 -3.12 -3.37
N GLU A 388 15.72 -1.86 -3.75
CA GLU A 388 16.56 -0.92 -2.99
C GLU A 388 15.90 -0.61 -1.64
N TYR A 389 14.58 -0.42 -1.63
CA TYR A 389 13.81 -0.24 -0.41
C TYR A 389 13.97 -1.43 0.53
N ILE A 390 13.72 -2.65 0.03
CA ILE A 390 13.87 -3.89 0.82
C ILE A 390 15.30 -4.07 1.32
N THR A 391 16.29 -3.75 0.47
CA THR A 391 17.71 -3.83 0.84
C THR A 391 18.00 -2.86 1.97
N ARG A 392 17.56 -1.60 1.88
CA ARG A 392 17.76 -0.61 2.94
C ARG A 392 17.13 -1.02 4.27
N VAL A 393 15.90 -1.55 4.24
CA VAL A 393 15.25 -2.11 5.45
C VAL A 393 16.12 -3.20 6.07
N ARG A 394 16.57 -4.17 5.27
CA ARG A 394 17.41 -5.28 5.74
C ARG A 394 18.78 -4.85 6.23
N GLU A 395 19.37 -3.79 5.65
CA GLU A 395 20.63 -3.21 6.11
C GLU A 395 20.50 -2.61 7.52
N LEU A 396 19.41 -1.89 7.80
CA LEU A 396 19.12 -1.37 9.14
C LEU A 396 18.88 -2.50 10.16
N GLU A 397 18.23 -3.58 9.74
CA GLU A 397 17.99 -4.76 10.59
C GLU A 397 19.26 -5.55 10.92
N ARG A 398 20.21 -5.63 9.98
CA ARG A 398 21.43 -6.44 10.10
C ARG A 398 22.65 -5.66 10.59
N TYR A 399 22.48 -4.41 10.99
CA TYR A 399 23.61 -3.56 11.37
C TYR A 399 24.44 -4.13 12.53
N ASP A 400 25.77 -4.16 12.37
CA ASP A 400 26.77 -4.60 13.35
C ASP A 400 26.85 -3.61 14.54
N GLY A 401 25.87 -3.70 15.42
CA GLY A 401 25.72 -2.87 16.61
C GLY A 401 24.49 -3.22 17.47
N GLY A 402 23.76 -4.27 17.08
CA GLY A 402 22.53 -4.71 17.72
C GLY A 402 21.36 -4.88 16.76
N GLY A 403 21.46 -4.37 15.51
CA GLY A 403 20.38 -4.34 14.53
C GLY A 403 19.16 -3.55 15.02
N MET A 404 18.31 -3.08 14.11
CA MET A 404 17.01 -2.54 14.52
C MET A 404 15.90 -3.14 13.67
N ARG A 405 14.96 -3.81 14.34
CA ARG A 405 13.72 -4.23 13.71
C ARG A 405 12.95 -2.98 13.29
N MET A 406 12.70 -2.87 11.99
CA MET A 406 11.84 -1.84 11.42
C MET A 406 10.38 -2.17 11.73
N ASP A 407 9.52 -1.16 11.89
CA ASP A 407 8.10 -1.40 12.22
C ASP A 407 7.17 -1.20 11.04
N GLY A 408 7.56 -0.41 10.03
CA GLY A 408 6.65 -0.03 8.97
C GLY A 408 7.34 0.41 7.69
N VAL A 409 6.59 0.30 6.59
CA VAL A 409 6.98 0.69 5.24
C VAL A 409 6.12 1.88 4.81
N GLY A 410 6.73 3.02 4.52
CA GLY A 410 6.07 4.25 4.09
C GLY A 410 6.33 4.50 2.62
N LEU A 411 5.28 4.65 1.83
CA LEU A 411 5.34 4.84 0.39
C LEU A 411 4.58 6.11 0.06
N GLU A 412 5.29 7.17 -0.33
CA GLU A 412 4.69 8.50 -0.55
C GLU A 412 3.56 8.41 -1.58
N GLY A 413 3.83 7.87 -2.77
CA GLY A 413 2.80 7.62 -3.78
C GLY A 413 2.37 8.90 -4.50
N HIS A 414 3.34 9.69 -4.94
CA HIS A 414 3.13 10.86 -5.80
C HIS A 414 2.96 10.43 -7.26
N PHE A 415 1.74 10.07 -7.66
CA PHE A 415 1.49 9.53 -8.99
C PHE A 415 1.26 10.65 -10.01
N THR A 416 1.86 10.54 -11.20
CA THR A 416 1.32 11.25 -12.38
C THR A 416 0.27 10.40 -13.07
N ARG A 417 0.65 9.19 -13.51
CA ARG A 417 -0.24 8.20 -14.07
C ARG A 417 0.06 6.86 -13.40
N PRO A 418 -0.91 6.23 -12.71
CA PRO A 418 -0.68 4.99 -12.02
C PRO A 418 -0.54 3.81 -12.99
N ASN A 419 0.40 2.91 -12.69
CA ASN A 419 0.46 1.57 -13.26
C ASN A 419 0.03 0.58 -12.17
N VAL A 420 -1.25 0.25 -12.12
CA VAL A 420 -1.83 -0.59 -11.05
C VAL A 420 -1.21 -2.00 -10.99
N ALA A 421 -0.74 -2.55 -12.11
CA ALA A 421 -0.08 -3.85 -12.12
C ALA A 421 1.32 -3.79 -11.47
N LEU A 422 2.07 -2.72 -11.75
CA LEU A 422 3.36 -2.48 -11.11
C LEU A 422 3.18 -2.19 -9.62
N MET A 423 2.22 -1.33 -9.26
CA MET A 423 1.90 -1.03 -7.87
C MET A 423 1.59 -2.31 -7.08
N ARG A 424 0.71 -3.19 -7.60
CA ARG A 424 0.40 -4.49 -6.98
C ARG A 424 1.66 -5.34 -6.81
N ALA A 425 2.47 -5.47 -7.86
CA ALA A 425 3.67 -6.30 -7.84
C ALA A 425 4.72 -5.81 -6.82
N ASN A 426 4.88 -4.48 -6.69
CA ASN A 426 5.79 -3.89 -5.72
C ASN A 426 5.26 -4.08 -4.29
N LEU A 427 3.95 -3.94 -4.07
CA LEU A 427 3.31 -4.24 -2.79
C LEU A 427 3.45 -5.72 -2.39
N ASP A 428 3.33 -6.66 -3.34
CA ASP A 428 3.56 -8.08 -3.06
C ASP A 428 5.02 -8.33 -2.63
N LYS A 429 6.00 -7.68 -3.27
CA LYS A 429 7.42 -7.80 -2.87
C LYS A 429 7.66 -7.19 -1.48
N LEU A 430 7.11 -6.02 -1.19
CA LEU A 430 7.21 -5.39 0.13
C LEU A 430 6.54 -6.22 1.23
N ALA A 431 5.44 -6.92 0.91
CA ALA A 431 4.77 -7.80 1.86
C ALA A 431 5.66 -8.95 2.37
N THR A 432 6.73 -9.31 1.65
CA THR A 432 7.72 -10.30 2.12
C THR A 432 8.55 -9.84 3.32
N LEU A 433 8.51 -8.54 3.65
CA LEU A 433 9.11 -8.00 4.87
C LEU A 433 8.25 -8.28 6.12
N GLU A 434 6.98 -8.68 5.94
CA GLU A 434 6.01 -8.86 7.03
C GLU A 434 5.81 -7.60 7.90
N LEU A 435 6.04 -6.43 7.30
CA LEU A 435 5.81 -5.13 7.91
C LEU A 435 4.51 -4.51 7.38
N PRO A 436 3.76 -3.76 8.22
CA PRO A 436 2.64 -2.96 7.75
C PRO A 436 3.10 -1.90 6.74
N VAL A 437 2.42 -1.87 5.60
CA VAL A 437 2.64 -0.87 4.55
C VAL A 437 1.64 0.28 4.70
N TRP A 438 2.10 1.51 4.54
CA TRP A 438 1.26 2.70 4.46
C TRP A 438 1.52 3.43 3.16
N LEU A 439 0.45 3.82 2.48
CA LEU A 439 0.52 4.83 1.43
C LEU A 439 0.40 6.19 2.14
N THR A 440 1.45 6.98 2.15
CA THR A 440 1.64 8.07 3.12
C THR A 440 1.34 9.45 2.57
N GLU A 441 1.40 9.65 1.26
CA GLU A 441 1.33 10.98 0.63
C GLU A 441 0.62 10.94 -0.74
N ILE A 442 -0.47 10.16 -0.86
CA ILE A 442 -1.12 9.95 -2.15
C ILE A 442 -1.67 11.26 -2.72
N ASP A 443 -1.15 11.64 -3.89
CA ASP A 443 -1.72 12.65 -4.75
C ASP A 443 -1.54 12.29 -6.23
N ILE A 444 -2.30 13.00 -7.08
CA ILE A 444 -2.17 12.90 -8.53
C ILE A 444 -1.65 14.25 -9.06
N SER A 445 -0.59 14.22 -9.87
CA SER A 445 0.08 15.38 -10.44
C SER A 445 -0.86 16.50 -10.90
N SER A 446 -0.53 17.75 -10.56
CA SER A 446 -1.28 18.96 -10.97
C SER A 446 -1.21 19.24 -12.48
N THR A 447 -0.35 18.53 -13.22
CA THR A 447 -0.27 18.62 -14.69
C THR A 447 -1.49 18.02 -15.40
N LEU A 448 -2.35 17.30 -14.67
CA LEU A 448 -3.56 16.66 -15.19
C LEU A 448 -4.80 17.46 -14.79
N ASP A 449 -5.83 17.41 -15.62
CA ASP A 449 -7.12 18.01 -15.28
C ASP A 449 -7.80 17.25 -14.12
N HIS A 450 -8.69 17.93 -13.39
CA HIS A 450 -9.35 17.36 -12.21
C HIS A 450 -10.12 16.06 -12.47
N ARG A 451 -10.67 15.86 -13.68
CA ARG A 451 -11.39 14.62 -14.00
C ARG A 451 -10.40 13.46 -14.17
N THR A 452 -9.27 13.71 -14.82
CA THR A 452 -8.20 12.72 -14.94
C THR A 452 -7.58 12.40 -13.58
N GLN A 453 -7.34 13.42 -12.73
CA GLN A 453 -6.91 13.21 -11.34
C GLN A 453 -7.88 12.28 -10.59
N ALA A 454 -9.19 12.52 -10.70
CA ALA A 454 -10.19 11.66 -10.05
C ALA A 454 -10.15 10.20 -10.52
N ILE A 455 -10.01 9.97 -11.83
CA ILE A 455 -9.92 8.60 -12.38
C ILE A 455 -8.68 7.87 -11.84
N TYR A 456 -7.53 8.54 -11.80
CA TYR A 456 -6.29 7.95 -11.32
C TYR A 456 -6.27 7.78 -9.80
N LEU A 457 -6.87 8.70 -9.06
CA LEU A 457 -7.03 8.57 -7.62
C LEU A 457 -7.86 7.34 -7.27
N GLU A 458 -8.97 7.08 -7.98
CA GLU A 458 -9.80 5.88 -7.74
C GLU A 458 -8.98 4.59 -7.91
N GLN A 459 -8.15 4.52 -8.95
CA GLN A 459 -7.30 3.37 -9.22
C GLN A 459 -6.29 3.14 -8.11
N VAL A 460 -5.57 4.19 -7.68
CA VAL A 460 -4.57 4.10 -6.60
C VAL A 460 -5.21 3.71 -5.27
N LEU A 461 -6.33 4.37 -4.91
CA LEU A 461 -7.02 4.10 -3.65
C LEU A 461 -7.55 2.66 -3.60
N ARG A 462 -8.19 2.17 -4.67
CA ARG A 462 -8.71 0.80 -4.71
C ARG A 462 -7.59 -0.23 -4.68
N GLU A 463 -6.49 0.04 -5.38
CA GLU A 463 -5.33 -0.84 -5.42
C GLU A 463 -4.67 -0.96 -4.04
N GLY A 464 -4.44 0.17 -3.36
CA GLY A 464 -3.94 0.22 -1.99
C GLY A 464 -4.86 -0.46 -0.98
N PHE A 465 -6.16 -0.11 -0.97
CA PHE A 465 -7.12 -0.64 0.00
C PHE A 465 -7.31 -2.17 -0.13
N SER A 466 -7.30 -2.67 -1.36
CA SER A 466 -7.43 -4.11 -1.64
C SER A 466 -6.19 -4.93 -1.27
N HIS A 467 -5.00 -4.34 -1.18
CA HIS A 467 -3.80 -5.12 -0.88
C HIS A 467 -3.72 -5.49 0.62
N PRO A 468 -3.59 -6.79 0.99
CA PRO A 468 -3.66 -7.21 2.40
C PRO A 468 -2.60 -6.62 3.34
N SER A 469 -1.39 -6.33 2.83
CA SER A 469 -0.31 -5.74 3.65
C SER A 469 -0.43 -4.23 3.89
N VAL A 470 -1.29 -3.53 3.12
CA VAL A 470 -1.52 -2.11 3.32
C VAL A 470 -2.40 -1.93 4.54
N ASN A 471 -2.02 -1.05 5.44
CA ASN A 471 -2.69 -0.83 6.73
C ASN A 471 -3.26 0.58 6.89
N GLY A 472 -3.00 1.48 5.95
CA GLY A 472 -3.60 2.81 5.93
C GLY A 472 -3.22 3.60 4.69
N ILE A 473 -4.02 4.63 4.41
CA ILE A 473 -3.81 5.54 3.29
C ILE A 473 -3.94 6.97 3.80
N ILE A 474 -2.98 7.82 3.45
CA ILE A 474 -3.01 9.26 3.66
C ILE A 474 -2.90 9.94 2.30
N LEU A 475 -3.80 10.90 2.06
CA LEU A 475 -3.82 11.75 0.88
C LEU A 475 -2.97 13.00 1.13
N TRP A 476 -2.13 13.42 0.18
CA TRP A 476 -1.32 14.64 0.29
C TRP A 476 -2.06 15.89 -0.23
N THR A 477 -3.21 16.17 0.40
CA THR A 477 -4.20 17.13 -0.09
C THR A 477 -4.48 18.26 0.89
N ALA A 478 -3.46 18.67 1.65
CA ALA A 478 -3.56 19.78 2.59
C ALA A 478 -3.97 21.08 1.85
N LEU A 479 -4.99 21.76 2.39
CA LEU A 479 -5.46 23.02 1.84
C LEU A 479 -4.61 24.18 2.38
N HIS A 480 -4.18 25.06 1.49
CA HIS A 480 -3.53 26.34 1.77
C HIS A 480 -4.37 27.50 1.25
N PRO A 481 -4.07 28.76 1.65
CA PRO A 481 -4.74 29.94 1.10
C PRO A 481 -4.68 30.06 -0.42
N ASN A 482 -3.67 29.46 -1.06
CA ASN A 482 -3.43 29.54 -2.51
C ASN A 482 -3.75 28.21 -3.25
N GLY A 483 -4.42 27.26 -2.61
CA GLY A 483 -4.73 25.93 -3.18
C GLY A 483 -3.99 24.80 -2.47
N CYS A 484 -3.64 23.74 -3.20
CA CYS A 484 -2.99 22.55 -2.65
C CYS A 484 -1.71 22.26 -3.45
N TYR A 485 -0.90 21.29 -3.00
CA TYR A 485 0.37 20.95 -3.64
C TYR A 485 0.18 20.39 -5.08
N GLN A 486 -0.33 19.16 -5.21
CA GLN A 486 -0.62 18.55 -6.53
C GLN A 486 -2.12 18.48 -6.82
N MET A 487 -2.91 18.15 -5.79
CA MET A 487 -4.31 17.80 -5.94
C MET A 487 -5.12 18.38 -4.78
N CYS A 488 -6.20 19.08 -5.10
CA CYS A 488 -7.19 19.50 -4.11
C CYS A 488 -8.39 18.56 -4.12
N LEU A 489 -8.95 18.27 -2.95
CA LEU A 489 -10.22 17.55 -2.83
C LEU A 489 -11.42 18.50 -2.91
N THR A 490 -11.21 19.79 -2.69
CA THR A 490 -12.28 20.78 -2.54
C THR A 490 -11.84 22.16 -3.01
N ASP A 491 -12.80 23.02 -3.37
CA ASP A 491 -12.58 24.44 -3.65
C ASP A 491 -12.45 25.27 -2.34
N ASP A 492 -12.31 26.59 -2.48
CA ASP A 492 -12.19 27.54 -1.35
C ASP A 492 -13.47 27.67 -0.50
N LYS A 493 -14.59 27.13 -0.98
CA LYS A 493 -15.90 27.12 -0.32
C LYS A 493 -16.26 25.75 0.23
N PHE A 494 -15.31 24.81 0.22
CA PHE A 494 -15.50 23.44 0.69
C PHE A 494 -16.53 22.64 -0.14
N HIS A 495 -16.74 23.00 -1.41
CA HIS A 495 -17.42 22.13 -2.37
C HIS A 495 -16.42 21.13 -2.95
N ASN A 496 -16.82 19.87 -3.09
CA ASN A 496 -15.94 18.85 -3.64
C ASN A 496 -15.53 19.18 -5.08
N LEU A 497 -14.24 18.93 -5.34
CA LEU A 497 -13.74 18.72 -6.69
C LEU A 497 -13.93 17.24 -7.05
N PRO A 498 -13.79 16.83 -8.33
CA PRO A 498 -13.94 15.44 -8.74
C PRO A 498 -13.13 14.42 -7.91
N ALA A 499 -11.91 14.79 -7.47
CA ALA A 499 -11.12 13.96 -6.56
C ALA A 499 -11.76 13.80 -5.18
N GLY A 500 -12.37 14.86 -4.63
CA GLY A 500 -13.15 14.79 -3.39
C GLY A 500 -14.38 13.89 -3.50
N ASP A 501 -15.06 13.89 -4.66
CA ASP A 501 -16.19 12.98 -4.91
C ASP A 501 -15.77 11.52 -4.92
N VAL A 502 -14.58 11.21 -5.45
CA VAL A 502 -14.00 9.86 -5.41
C VAL A 502 -13.74 9.43 -3.97
N VAL A 503 -13.16 10.32 -3.14
CA VAL A 503 -12.90 10.04 -1.72
C VAL A 503 -14.21 9.78 -0.97
N ASP A 504 -15.21 10.64 -1.13
CA ASP A 504 -16.52 10.47 -0.48
C ASP A 504 -17.19 9.16 -0.91
N GLN A 505 -17.09 8.81 -2.20
CA GLN A 505 -17.57 7.52 -2.70
C GLN A 505 -16.83 6.35 -2.05
N LYS A 506 -15.50 6.39 -1.92
CA LYS A 506 -14.72 5.28 -1.33
C LYS A 506 -15.01 5.14 0.17
N LEU A 507 -15.14 6.25 0.89
CA LEU A 507 -15.48 6.24 2.32
C LEU A 507 -16.87 5.63 2.60
N LEU A 508 -17.82 5.80 1.66
CA LEU A 508 -19.14 5.16 1.69
C LEU A 508 -19.10 3.69 1.21
N GLU A 509 -18.21 3.35 0.28
CA GLU A 509 -18.06 1.98 -0.23
C GLU A 509 -17.39 1.06 0.81
N TRP A 510 -16.42 1.59 1.56
CA TRP A 510 -15.59 0.83 2.50
C TRP A 510 -16.05 0.98 3.94
N THR A 511 -17.36 0.87 4.13
CA THR A 511 -18.02 0.82 5.43
C THR A 511 -19.18 -0.16 5.36
N THR A 512 -19.53 -0.75 6.50
CA THR A 512 -20.75 -1.53 6.64
C THR A 512 -21.95 -0.63 6.84
N GLY A 513 -21.75 0.53 7.46
CA GLY A 513 -22.82 1.45 7.82
C GLY A 513 -23.81 0.81 8.79
N GLU A 514 -25.10 0.98 8.52
CA GLU A 514 -26.20 0.43 9.31
C GLU A 514 -26.87 -0.72 8.54
N VAL A 515 -27.05 -1.86 9.20
CA VAL A 515 -27.71 -3.04 8.65
C VAL A 515 -28.92 -3.39 9.50
N LYS A 516 -30.10 -3.38 8.89
CA LYS A 516 -31.38 -3.69 9.53
C LYS A 516 -31.99 -4.94 8.90
N ALA A 517 -32.35 -5.90 9.74
CA ALA A 517 -32.97 -7.15 9.31
C ALA A 517 -33.90 -7.71 10.38
N LYS A 518 -34.60 -8.78 10.04
CA LYS A 518 -35.29 -9.65 11.01
C LYS A 518 -34.58 -10.99 11.08
N THR A 519 -34.62 -11.63 12.23
CA THR A 519 -34.16 -13.01 12.37
C THR A 519 -35.02 -13.98 11.56
N ASP A 520 -34.38 -15.01 11.02
CA ASP A 520 -35.02 -16.14 10.35
C ASP A 520 -35.67 -17.12 11.35
N ASP A 521 -36.21 -18.22 10.83
CA ASP A 521 -36.86 -19.30 11.59
C ASP A 521 -35.91 -20.05 12.55
N HIS A 522 -34.61 -19.87 12.39
CA HIS A 522 -33.58 -20.33 13.32
C HIS A 522 -33.20 -19.28 14.38
N GLY A 523 -33.84 -18.11 14.37
CA GLY A 523 -33.53 -17.01 15.27
C GLY A 523 -32.20 -16.34 14.93
N THR A 524 -31.77 -16.40 13.66
CA THR A 524 -30.47 -15.89 13.23
C THR A 524 -30.57 -14.81 12.17
N PHE A 525 -29.53 -13.97 12.11
CA PHE A 525 -29.31 -13.02 11.03
C PHE A 525 -27.81 -12.99 10.69
N SER A 526 -27.47 -13.18 9.42
CA SER A 526 -26.07 -13.15 8.95
C SER A 526 -25.80 -12.02 7.97
N PHE A 527 -24.61 -11.43 8.07
CA PHE A 527 -24.13 -10.41 7.14
C PHE A 527 -22.59 -10.44 7.02
N LEU A 528 -22.06 -9.76 6.01
CA LEU A 528 -20.62 -9.59 5.81
C LEU A 528 -20.21 -8.16 6.18
N GLY A 529 -19.60 -7.98 7.34
CA GLY A 529 -19.18 -6.67 7.87
C GLY A 529 -17.71 -6.36 7.59
N PHE A 530 -17.37 -5.09 7.40
CA PHE A 530 -15.99 -4.60 7.37
C PHE A 530 -15.34 -4.69 8.76
N LEU A 531 -14.01 -4.76 8.82
CA LEU A 531 -13.31 -4.76 10.10
C LEU A 531 -13.55 -3.46 10.87
N GLY A 532 -13.69 -3.58 12.20
CA GLY A 532 -13.98 -2.46 13.09
C GLY A 532 -14.89 -2.81 14.26
N GLU A 533 -15.41 -1.78 14.91
CA GLU A 533 -16.26 -1.90 16.10
C GLU A 533 -17.73 -1.71 15.74
N TYR A 534 -18.59 -2.49 16.39
CA TYR A 534 -20.02 -2.54 16.11
C TYR A 534 -20.87 -2.40 17.37
N ARG A 535 -22.02 -1.74 17.22
CA ARG A 535 -23.13 -1.79 18.16
C ARG A 535 -24.27 -2.59 17.53
N VAL A 536 -24.93 -3.41 18.33
CA VAL A 536 -26.12 -4.17 17.93
C VAL A 536 -27.27 -3.89 18.89
N SER A 537 -28.46 -3.69 18.33
CA SER A 537 -29.72 -3.55 19.06
C SER A 537 -30.73 -4.56 18.53
N ILE A 538 -31.40 -5.27 19.43
CA ILE A 538 -32.46 -6.22 19.09
C ILE A 538 -33.76 -5.75 19.71
N MET A 539 -34.84 -5.77 18.93
CA MET A 539 -36.19 -5.48 19.40
C MET A 539 -37.14 -6.63 19.09
N TYR A 540 -37.85 -7.12 20.10
CA TYR A 540 -38.87 -8.16 19.99
C TYR A 540 -39.96 -7.93 21.04
N GLU A 541 -41.23 -7.96 20.63
CA GLU A 541 -42.40 -7.78 21.52
C GLU A 541 -42.30 -6.58 22.49
N GLY A 542 -41.71 -5.47 22.04
CA GLY A 542 -41.55 -4.25 22.85
C GLY A 542 -40.38 -4.27 23.84
N LYS A 543 -39.64 -5.38 23.96
CA LYS A 543 -38.36 -5.44 24.67
C LYS A 543 -37.23 -4.99 23.74
N THR A 544 -36.16 -4.45 24.30
CA THR A 544 -34.95 -4.07 23.56
C THR A 544 -33.68 -4.47 24.32
N VAL A 545 -32.73 -5.06 23.60
CA VAL A 545 -31.42 -5.48 24.13
C VAL A 545 -30.32 -4.90 23.26
N ASN A 546 -29.30 -4.32 23.91
CA ASN A 546 -28.16 -3.71 23.23
C ASN A 546 -26.87 -4.44 23.61
N SER A 547 -25.94 -4.55 22.66
CA SER A 547 -24.59 -5.09 22.88
C SER A 547 -23.60 -4.47 21.88
N SER A 548 -22.33 -4.83 22.02
CA SER A 548 -21.24 -4.44 21.11
C SER A 548 -20.31 -5.59 20.82
N PHE A 549 -19.66 -5.58 19.66
CA PHE A 549 -18.65 -6.56 19.28
C PHE A 549 -17.65 -5.95 18.31
N SER A 550 -16.46 -6.56 18.23
CA SER A 550 -15.41 -6.19 17.28
C SER A 550 -15.24 -7.25 16.19
N LEU A 551 -14.90 -6.78 14.99
CA LEU A 551 -14.43 -7.60 13.87
C LEU A 551 -12.96 -7.27 13.61
N SER A 552 -12.10 -8.27 13.77
CA SER A 552 -10.65 -8.18 13.57
C SER A 552 -10.20 -9.10 12.43
N ARG A 553 -8.90 -9.11 12.12
CA ARG A 553 -8.27 -9.91 11.05
C ARG A 553 -8.23 -11.43 11.31
N ASP A 554 -9.25 -12.01 11.96
CA ASP A 554 -9.38 -13.45 12.26
C ASP A 554 -10.15 -14.19 11.15
N PRO A 555 -9.75 -15.39 10.67
CA PRO A 555 -10.40 -16.03 9.53
C PRO A 555 -11.82 -16.59 9.83
N GLU A 556 -12.23 -16.69 11.09
CA GLU A 556 -13.48 -17.33 11.49
C GLU A 556 -14.70 -16.41 11.38
N THR A 557 -15.87 -17.01 11.17
CA THR A 557 -17.16 -16.32 11.28
C THR A 557 -17.36 -15.85 12.72
N LYS A 558 -17.71 -14.57 12.90
CA LYS A 558 -18.03 -14.02 14.21
C LYS A 558 -19.45 -14.41 14.62
N HIS A 559 -19.58 -15.20 15.68
CA HIS A 559 -20.88 -15.51 16.28
C HIS A 559 -21.18 -14.56 17.46
N VAL A 560 -22.30 -13.85 17.38
CA VAL A 560 -22.79 -12.95 18.45
C VAL A 560 -24.10 -13.52 18.98
N ARG A 561 -24.16 -13.87 20.28
CA ARG A 561 -25.35 -14.47 20.90
C ARG A 561 -25.98 -13.49 21.88
N LEU A 562 -27.27 -13.23 21.73
CA LEU A 562 -28.02 -12.27 22.53
C LEU A 562 -29.31 -12.94 23.02
N ARG A 563 -29.69 -12.64 24.27
CA ARG A 563 -30.94 -13.09 24.88
C ARG A 563 -31.90 -11.91 25.02
N ILE A 564 -33.17 -12.10 24.69
CA ILE A 564 -34.22 -11.06 24.74
C ILE A 564 -35.49 -11.52 25.46
#